data_AF-A0A942CZW9-F1
#
_entry.id   AF-A0A942CZW9-F1
#
_cell.length_a   1.000
_cell.length_b   1.000
_cell.length_c   1.000
_cell.angle_alpha   90.00
_cell.angle_beta   90.00
_cell.angle_gamma   90.00
#
_symmetry.space_group_name_H-M   'P 1'
#
loop_
_entity.id
_entity.type
_entity.pdbx_description
1 polymer ?
#
loop_
_entity_poly.entity_id
_entity_poly.type
_entity_poly.pdbx_seq_one_letter_code
_entity_poly.pdbx_strand_id
1 'polypeptide(L)'
;MLPGRTLLASLALLTSIAALTAGPAAAGPALPRLATQEPGHELQVRPPTVSFTGDGTGYLGGRTTSPRHLGRGGIDWRSWTRSAAFGRGFAWINDCRPDCAGGSFHKHRATVRARRARHGLFTRMTIVFRYNGRLVRDRRVLERAGGSYYWGI
;
A
#
# COMPACT_ATOMS: atom_id res chain seq x y z
N MET A 1 58.46 66.94 -31.55
CA MET A 1 58.62 65.76 -30.69
C MET A 1 57.25 65.43 -30.10
N LEU A 2 56.66 64.28 -30.46
CA LEU A 2 55.37 63.82 -29.92
C LEU A 2 55.57 63.13 -28.56
N PRO A 3 54.66 63.33 -27.59
CA PRO A 3 54.22 62.29 -26.67
C PRO A 3 52.78 61.89 -27.07
N GLY A 4 52.39 60.63 -27.17
CA GLY A 4 52.58 59.54 -26.23
C GLY A 4 51.16 59.06 -25.86
N ARG A 5 50.67 58.06 -26.60
CA ARG A 5 49.30 57.50 -26.46
C ARG A 5 49.24 56.65 -25.18
N THR A 6 48.34 56.97 -24.26
CA THR A 6 48.01 56.12 -23.12
C THR A 6 46.60 55.55 -23.29
N LEU A 7 46.54 54.27 -23.65
CA LEU A 7 45.34 53.43 -23.65
C LEU A 7 44.87 53.22 -22.21
N LEU A 8 43.62 53.57 -21.90
CA LEU A 8 42.96 53.20 -20.66
C LEU A 8 42.41 51.78 -20.78
N ALA A 9 42.82 50.93 -19.83
CA ALA A 9 42.56 49.50 -19.77
C ALA A 9 41.11 49.18 -19.37
N SER A 10 40.48 48.28 -20.12
CA SER A 10 39.18 47.69 -19.79
C SER A 10 39.32 46.69 -18.63
N LEU A 11 38.72 47.00 -17.47
CA LEU A 11 38.51 46.03 -16.40
C LEU A 11 37.37 45.07 -16.78
N ALA A 12 37.68 43.83 -17.13
CA ALA A 12 36.70 42.76 -17.24
C ALA A 12 36.53 42.08 -15.87
N LEU A 13 35.40 42.33 -15.20
CA LEU A 13 35.01 41.64 -13.97
C LEU A 13 34.55 40.22 -14.33
N LEU A 14 35.36 39.20 -13.99
CA LEU A 14 34.98 37.78 -14.10
C LEU A 14 34.17 37.37 -12.86
N THR A 15 32.85 37.36 -12.97
CA THR A 15 31.96 36.74 -11.97
C THR A 15 31.88 35.23 -12.22
N SER A 16 32.61 34.45 -11.42
CA SER A 16 32.51 32.99 -11.43
C SER A 16 31.18 32.54 -10.86
N ILE A 17 30.27 32.04 -11.72
CA ILE A 17 29.03 31.39 -11.31
C ILE A 17 29.40 29.96 -10.87
N ALA A 18 29.39 29.70 -9.56
CA ALA A 18 29.49 28.35 -9.02
C ALA A 18 28.20 27.58 -9.32
N ALA A 19 28.24 26.69 -10.31
CA ALA A 19 27.13 25.79 -10.61
C ALA A 19 27.00 24.72 -9.51
N LEU A 20 26.03 24.89 -8.61
CA LEU A 20 25.59 23.80 -7.73
C LEU A 20 24.93 22.72 -8.59
N THR A 21 25.68 21.64 -8.87
CA THR A 21 25.09 20.43 -9.45
C THR A 21 24.31 19.72 -8.34
N ALA A 22 22.99 19.90 -8.34
CA ALA A 22 22.10 19.05 -7.55
C ALA A 22 22.22 17.62 -8.09
N GLY A 23 23.00 16.79 -7.41
CA GLY A 23 23.12 15.37 -7.75
C GLY A 23 21.76 14.66 -7.67
N PRO A 24 21.53 13.59 -8.45
CA PRO A 24 20.28 12.86 -8.40
C PRO A 24 20.09 12.29 -7.00
N ALA A 25 18.96 12.63 -6.35
CA ALA A 25 18.57 11.97 -5.11
C ALA A 25 18.36 10.49 -5.42
N ALA A 26 19.20 9.61 -4.85
CA ALA A 26 19.04 8.17 -4.98
C ALA A 26 17.65 7.79 -4.45
N ALA A 27 16.80 7.24 -5.33
CA ALA A 27 15.50 6.73 -4.92
C ALA A 27 15.70 5.65 -3.86
N GLY A 28 15.11 5.85 -2.67
CA GLY A 28 15.16 4.86 -1.61
C GLY A 28 14.54 3.52 -2.05
N PRO A 29 14.94 2.40 -1.45
CA PRO A 29 14.40 1.09 -1.81
C PRO A 29 12.87 1.04 -1.63
N ALA A 30 12.16 0.57 -2.65
CA ALA A 30 10.71 0.53 -2.70
C ALA A 30 10.10 -0.32 -1.57
N LEU A 31 8.96 0.13 -1.04
CA LEU A 31 8.20 -0.62 -0.04
C LEU A 31 7.50 -1.83 -0.68
N PRO A 32 7.42 -2.98 0.02
CA PRO A 32 6.67 -4.12 -0.48
C PRO A 32 5.19 -3.78 -0.67
N ARG A 33 4.57 -4.32 -1.72
CA ARG A 33 3.14 -4.23 -1.98
C ARG A 33 2.39 -5.41 -1.35
N LEU A 34 1.10 -5.23 -1.14
CA LEU A 34 0.16 -6.25 -0.69
C LEU A 34 -0.84 -6.55 -1.82
N ALA A 35 -1.20 -7.82 -1.99
CA ALA A 35 -2.28 -8.20 -2.89
C ALA A 35 -3.64 -7.79 -2.33
N THR A 36 -4.46 -7.16 -3.17
CA THR A 36 -5.78 -6.64 -2.81
C THR A 36 -6.93 -7.49 -3.36
N GLN A 37 -6.66 -8.20 -4.47
CA GLN A 37 -7.67 -8.88 -5.30
C GLN A 37 -8.76 -7.94 -5.85
N GLU A 38 -8.44 -6.64 -5.99
CA GLU A 38 -9.28 -5.64 -6.64
C GLU A 38 -8.82 -5.45 -8.10
N PRO A 39 -9.72 -5.56 -9.09
CA PRO A 39 -9.38 -5.31 -10.49
C PRO A 39 -8.79 -3.92 -10.73
N GLY A 40 -7.70 -3.84 -11.50
CA GLY A 40 -6.94 -2.61 -11.79
C GLY A 40 -6.09 -2.10 -10.62
N HIS A 41 -6.12 -2.81 -9.49
CA HIS A 41 -5.61 -2.38 -8.20
C HIS A 41 -4.98 -3.53 -7.42
N GLU A 42 -4.53 -4.58 -8.12
CA GLU A 42 -4.23 -5.92 -7.60
C GLU A 42 -3.10 -5.92 -6.58
N LEU A 43 -2.14 -4.99 -6.71
CA LEU A 43 -0.96 -4.87 -5.85
C LEU A 43 -0.73 -3.42 -5.44
N GLN A 44 -0.79 -3.13 -4.14
CA GLN A 44 -0.67 -1.76 -3.65
C GLN A 44 0.15 -1.65 -2.35
N VAL A 45 0.81 -0.50 -2.17
CA VAL A 45 1.34 -0.08 -0.88
C VAL A 45 0.20 0.58 -0.11
N ARG A 46 -0.04 0.13 1.13
CA ARG A 46 -1.11 0.65 2.00
C ARG A 46 -2.49 0.66 1.33
N PRO A 47 -2.97 -0.47 0.79
CA PRO A 47 -4.27 -0.50 0.14
C PRO A 47 -5.38 -0.14 1.14
N PRO A 48 -6.41 0.62 0.71
CA PRO A 48 -7.54 0.94 1.56
C PRO A 48 -8.38 -0.32 1.87
N THR A 49 -8.37 -1.32 0.98
CA THR A 49 -9.15 -2.56 1.11
C THR A 49 -8.36 -3.77 0.65
N VAL A 50 -8.72 -4.95 1.17
CA VAL A 50 -8.16 -6.24 0.74
C VAL A 50 -9.27 -7.27 0.75
N SER A 51 -9.62 -7.86 -0.41
CA SER A 51 -10.35 -9.12 -0.42
C SER A 51 -9.38 -10.23 -0.02
N PHE A 52 -9.72 -10.99 1.02
CA PHE A 52 -8.82 -11.99 1.60
C PHE A 52 -9.35 -13.43 1.52
N THR A 53 -10.55 -13.61 0.98
CA THR A 53 -11.22 -14.90 0.79
C THR A 53 -11.18 -15.37 -0.67
N GLY A 54 -11.10 -14.44 -1.62
CA GLY A 54 -11.01 -14.72 -3.05
C GLY A 54 -12.32 -15.12 -3.74
N ASP A 55 -13.36 -15.44 -2.97
CA ASP A 55 -14.72 -15.76 -3.45
C ASP A 55 -15.72 -14.62 -3.24
N GLY A 56 -15.24 -13.48 -2.71
CA GLY A 56 -16.06 -12.31 -2.44
C GLY A 56 -16.86 -12.38 -1.15
N THR A 57 -16.55 -13.29 -0.21
CA THR A 57 -17.27 -13.39 1.07
C THR A 57 -16.58 -12.67 2.23
N GLY A 58 -15.34 -12.20 2.04
CA GLY A 58 -14.53 -11.63 3.11
C GLY A 58 -13.58 -10.52 2.65
N TYR A 59 -13.74 -9.33 3.24
CA TYR A 59 -12.93 -8.13 2.94
C TYR A 59 -12.37 -7.48 4.19
N LEU A 60 -11.18 -6.90 4.09
CA LEU A 60 -10.65 -5.92 5.04
C LEU A 60 -10.90 -4.51 4.53
N GLY A 61 -11.34 -3.63 5.44
CA GLY A 61 -11.55 -2.22 5.15
C GLY A 61 -11.78 -1.40 6.41
N GLY A 62 -12.32 -0.20 6.22
CA GLY A 62 -12.60 0.80 7.24
C GLY A 62 -14.06 0.82 7.67
N ARG A 63 -14.49 1.97 8.21
CA ARG A 63 -15.78 2.14 8.90
C ARG A 63 -16.98 2.36 7.97
N THR A 64 -16.78 2.73 6.71
CA THR A 64 -17.86 3.17 5.82
C THR A 64 -18.54 1.97 5.16
N THR A 65 -19.87 1.99 5.19
CA THR A 65 -20.77 0.88 4.84
C THR A 65 -21.71 1.36 3.75
N SER A 66 -21.41 1.09 2.47
CA SER A 66 -22.39 1.32 1.41
C SER A 66 -22.87 -0.02 0.85
N PRO A 67 -24.18 -0.22 0.62
CA PRO A 67 -24.72 -1.43 -0.02
C PRO A 67 -24.20 -1.65 -1.45
N ARG A 68 -23.73 -0.60 -2.14
CA ARG A 68 -23.05 -0.69 -3.45
C ARG A 68 -21.53 -0.86 -3.34
N HIS A 69 -20.99 -0.80 -2.12
CA HIS A 69 -19.57 -0.87 -1.81
C HIS A 69 -19.35 -1.57 -0.46
N LEU A 70 -19.70 -2.85 -0.40
CA LEU A 70 -19.37 -3.71 0.72
C LEU A 70 -17.85 -3.57 0.99
N GLY A 71 -17.49 -2.86 2.07
CA GLY A 71 -16.11 -2.72 2.56
C GLY A 71 -15.29 -1.47 2.18
N ARG A 72 -15.80 -0.40 1.56
CA ARG A 72 -14.98 0.80 1.24
C ARG A 72 -14.96 1.87 2.33
N GLY A 73 -14.27 1.56 3.42
CA GLY A 73 -13.51 2.52 4.21
C GLY A 73 -12.04 2.09 4.17
N GLY A 74 -11.08 2.95 4.47
CA GLY A 74 -9.67 2.56 4.45
C GLY A 74 -9.26 1.71 5.65
N ILE A 75 -8.39 0.72 5.43
CA ILE A 75 -7.51 0.18 6.47
C ILE A 75 -6.63 1.32 6.96
N ASP A 76 -6.62 1.51 8.26
CA ASP A 76 -5.77 2.47 8.96
C ASP A 76 -4.40 1.83 9.21
N TRP A 77 -3.49 2.04 8.24
CA TRP A 77 -2.12 1.52 8.29
C TRP A 77 -1.26 2.32 9.26
N ARG A 78 -0.92 1.69 10.39
CA ARG A 78 -0.12 2.31 11.45
C ARG A 78 1.38 2.19 11.19
N SER A 79 1.81 1.15 10.47
CA SER A 79 3.20 1.02 10.02
C SER A 79 3.28 0.26 8.71
N TRP A 80 4.27 0.63 7.90
CA TRP A 80 4.61 -0.07 6.66
C TRP A 80 6.10 0.07 6.42
N THR A 81 6.81 -1.04 6.45
CA THR A 81 8.27 -1.13 6.34
C THR A 81 8.65 -2.14 5.27
N ARG A 82 9.95 -2.36 5.07
CA ARG A 82 10.44 -3.38 4.13
C ARG A 82 10.18 -4.82 4.59
N SER A 83 9.94 -5.07 5.87
CA SER A 83 9.80 -6.43 6.42
C SER A 83 8.39 -6.73 6.94
N ALA A 84 7.64 -5.71 7.32
CA ALA A 84 6.30 -5.86 7.85
C ALA A 84 5.40 -4.63 7.60
N ALA A 85 4.09 -4.87 7.58
CA ALA A 85 3.06 -3.84 7.68
C ALA A 85 2.05 -4.22 8.77
N PHE A 86 1.47 -3.20 9.41
CA PHE A 86 0.43 -3.36 10.43
C PHE A 86 -0.66 -2.32 10.25
N GLY A 87 -1.91 -2.76 10.29
CA GLY A 87 -3.07 -1.92 10.12
C GLY A 87 -4.25 -2.34 11.00
N ARG A 88 -5.20 -1.42 11.18
CA ARG A 88 -6.45 -1.63 11.90
C ARG A 88 -7.62 -1.35 10.98
N GLY A 89 -8.71 -2.07 11.17
CA GLY A 89 -9.91 -1.91 10.35
C GLY A 89 -11.01 -2.83 10.81
N PHE A 90 -11.79 -3.30 9.84
CA PHE A 90 -12.86 -4.26 10.01
C PHE A 90 -12.67 -5.39 9.00
N ALA A 91 -12.87 -6.62 9.47
CA ALA A 91 -13.16 -7.76 8.62
C ALA A 91 -14.68 -7.77 8.37
N TRP A 92 -15.05 -7.61 7.11
CA TRP A 92 -16.40 -7.68 6.59
C TRP A 92 -16.64 -9.10 6.11
N ILE A 93 -17.52 -9.83 6.79
CA ILE A 93 -17.80 -11.24 6.52
C ILE A 93 -19.25 -11.37 6.07
N ASN A 94 -19.47 -11.97 4.91
CA ASN A 94 -20.80 -12.34 4.44
C ASN A 94 -21.31 -13.50 5.31
N ASP A 95 -22.53 -13.40 5.82
CA ASP A 95 -23.16 -14.51 6.54
C ASP A 95 -23.67 -15.64 5.61
N CYS A 96 -23.73 -15.37 4.30
CA CYS A 96 -24.24 -16.26 3.27
C CYS A 96 -25.61 -16.85 3.62
N ARG A 97 -26.53 -16.03 4.16
CA ARG A 97 -27.90 -16.45 4.46
C ARG A 97 -28.90 -15.74 3.55
N PRO A 98 -29.70 -16.46 2.73
CA PRO A 98 -29.77 -17.93 2.59
C PRO A 98 -28.62 -18.54 1.79
N ASP A 99 -27.95 -17.74 0.97
CA ASP A 99 -26.77 -18.12 0.19
C ASP A 99 -25.80 -16.92 0.13
N CYS A 100 -24.61 -17.10 -0.47
CA CYS A 100 -23.62 -16.03 -0.53
C CYS A 100 -23.99 -14.87 -1.48
N ALA A 101 -24.92 -15.06 -2.41
CA ALA A 101 -25.41 -13.99 -3.28
C ALA A 101 -26.46 -13.12 -2.58
N GLY A 102 -27.30 -13.73 -1.74
CA GLY A 102 -28.36 -13.06 -0.96
C GLY A 102 -27.98 -12.68 0.47
N GLY A 103 -26.80 -13.09 0.95
CA GLY A 103 -26.34 -12.84 2.31
C GLY A 103 -25.98 -11.39 2.64
N SER A 104 -25.76 -11.14 3.92
CA SER A 104 -25.42 -9.81 4.46
C SER A 104 -24.01 -9.77 5.05
N PHE A 105 -23.33 -8.65 4.84
CA PHE A 105 -22.00 -8.44 5.41
C PHE A 105 -22.05 -7.86 6.81
N HIS A 106 -21.31 -8.49 7.71
CA HIS A 106 -21.18 -8.08 9.10
C HIS A 106 -19.76 -7.61 9.39
N LYS A 107 -19.62 -6.52 10.16
CA LYS A 107 -18.32 -5.95 10.51
C LYS A 107 -17.79 -6.50 11.81
N HIS A 108 -16.54 -6.95 11.77
CA HIS A 108 -15.79 -7.42 12.92
C HIS A 108 -14.53 -6.57 13.05
N ARG A 109 -14.30 -5.92 14.19
CA ARG A 109 -13.05 -5.16 14.40
C ARG A 109 -11.86 -6.09 14.19
N ALA A 110 -10.93 -5.65 13.35
CA ALA A 110 -9.83 -6.46 12.91
C ALA A 110 -8.49 -5.73 13.01
N THR A 111 -7.44 -6.50 13.24
CA THR A 111 -6.06 -6.09 12.97
C THR A 111 -5.49 -6.92 11.85
N VAL A 112 -4.70 -6.31 10.98
CA VAL A 112 -4.01 -6.98 9.89
C VAL A 112 -2.50 -6.80 10.06
N ARG A 113 -1.75 -7.89 9.86
CA ARG A 113 -0.29 -7.88 9.83
C ARG A 113 0.21 -8.59 8.58
N ALA A 114 0.96 -7.88 7.75
CA ALA A 114 1.64 -8.46 6.60
C ALA A 114 3.14 -8.60 6.90
N ARG A 115 3.75 -9.69 6.44
CA ARG A 115 5.17 -10.03 6.71
C ARG A 115 5.77 -10.85 5.58
N ARG A 116 7.06 -11.17 5.72
CA ARG A 116 7.83 -12.01 4.79
C ARG A 116 7.82 -11.41 3.38
N ALA A 117 8.46 -10.25 3.24
CA ALA A 117 8.64 -9.61 1.95
C ALA A 117 9.54 -10.46 1.04
N ARG A 118 9.09 -10.72 -0.20
CA ARG A 118 9.83 -11.40 -1.26
C ARG A 118 9.49 -10.74 -2.58
N HIS A 119 10.49 -10.42 -3.40
CA HIS A 119 10.31 -9.78 -4.72
C HIS A 119 9.37 -8.54 -4.67
N GLY A 120 9.51 -7.71 -3.62
CA GLY A 120 8.68 -6.52 -3.45
C GLY A 120 7.23 -6.79 -3.05
N LEU A 121 6.88 -8.01 -2.59
CA LEU A 121 5.54 -8.39 -2.14
C LEU A 121 5.56 -8.96 -0.72
N PHE A 122 4.59 -8.61 0.11
CA PHE A 122 4.34 -9.38 1.33
C PHE A 122 3.71 -10.71 0.99
N THR A 123 4.30 -11.82 1.47
CA THR A 123 3.85 -13.18 1.14
C THR A 123 3.05 -13.87 2.24
N ARG A 124 2.93 -13.23 3.40
CA ARG A 124 2.17 -13.74 4.55
C ARG A 124 1.33 -12.63 5.14
N MET A 125 0.04 -12.89 5.30
CA MET A 125 -0.89 -11.98 5.96
C MET A 125 -1.52 -12.70 7.17
N THR A 126 -1.78 -11.97 8.24
CA THR A 126 -2.52 -12.49 9.39
C THR A 126 -3.57 -11.49 9.78
N ILE A 127 -4.81 -11.94 9.87
CA ILE A 127 -5.96 -11.16 10.25
C ILE A 127 -6.46 -11.69 11.58
N VAL A 128 -6.71 -10.79 12.53
CA VAL A 128 -7.23 -11.15 13.84
C VAL A 128 -8.50 -10.36 14.09
N PHE A 129 -9.60 -11.07 14.33
CA PHE A 129 -10.93 -10.49 14.59
C PHE A 129 -11.75 -11.43 15.48
N ARG A 130 -12.86 -10.93 16.06
CA ARG A 130 -13.80 -11.78 16.81
C ARG A 130 -15.00 -12.12 15.94
N TYR A 131 -15.33 -13.41 15.86
CA TYR A 131 -16.47 -13.94 15.13
C TYR A 131 -17.24 -14.89 16.04
N ASN A 132 -18.55 -14.70 16.19
CA ASN A 132 -19.41 -15.46 17.11
C ASN A 132 -18.79 -15.65 18.51
N GLY A 133 -18.28 -14.56 19.08
CA GLY A 133 -17.64 -14.54 20.41
C GLY A 133 -16.19 -15.07 20.46
N ARG A 134 -15.76 -15.85 19.45
CA ARG A 134 -14.43 -16.47 19.38
C ARG A 134 -13.41 -15.56 18.70
N LEU A 135 -12.17 -15.58 19.18
CA LEU A 135 -11.06 -14.89 18.53
C LEU A 135 -10.54 -15.75 17.36
N VAL A 136 -10.69 -15.24 16.14
CA VAL A 136 -10.18 -15.86 14.92
C VAL A 136 -8.80 -15.29 14.62
N ARG A 137 -7.83 -16.17 14.38
CA ARG A 137 -6.51 -15.83 13.80
C ARG A 137 -6.41 -16.46 12.42
N ASP A 138 -6.87 -15.71 11.45
CA ASP A 138 -6.83 -16.10 10.05
C ASP A 138 -5.41 -15.83 9.50
N ARG A 139 -4.75 -16.88 9.02
CA ARG A 139 -3.41 -16.79 8.42
C ARG A 139 -3.55 -17.06 6.94
N ARG A 140 -2.97 -16.18 6.13
CA ARG A 140 -3.04 -16.25 4.68
C ARG A 140 -1.65 -16.30 4.04
N VAL A 141 -1.58 -17.02 2.93
CA VAL A 141 -0.40 -17.16 2.09
C VAL A 141 -0.68 -16.52 0.74
N LEU A 142 0.29 -15.74 0.24
CA LEU A 142 0.17 -15.19 -1.09
C LEU A 142 0.38 -16.31 -2.12
N GLU A 143 -0.60 -16.49 -2.98
CA GLU A 143 -0.59 -17.46 -4.06
C GLU A 143 -0.83 -16.76 -5.41
N ARG A 144 -0.53 -17.47 -6.49
CA ARG A 144 -0.70 -16.97 -7.86
C ARG A 144 -1.36 -18.03 -8.73
N ALA A 145 -2.47 -17.67 -9.39
CA ALA A 145 -3.18 -18.52 -10.33
C ALA A 145 -3.74 -17.67 -11.46
N GLY A 146 -3.66 -18.16 -12.71
CA GLY A 146 -4.21 -17.46 -13.87
C GLY A 146 -3.67 -16.04 -14.06
N GLY A 147 -2.43 -15.75 -13.65
CA GLY A 147 -1.83 -14.42 -13.71
C GLY A 147 -2.14 -13.50 -12.52
N SER A 148 -3.15 -13.83 -11.72
CA SER A 148 -3.62 -13.05 -10.57
C SER A 148 -3.02 -13.52 -9.25
N TYR A 149 -2.93 -12.62 -8.27
CA TYR A 149 -2.54 -12.93 -6.89
C TYR A 149 -3.77 -13.13 -6.02
N TYR A 150 -3.71 -14.07 -5.08
CA TYR A 150 -4.78 -14.29 -4.11
C TYR A 150 -4.24 -14.77 -2.76
N TRP A 151 -5.12 -14.78 -1.75
CA TRP A 151 -4.80 -15.19 -0.38
C TRP A 151 -5.33 -16.60 -0.06
N GLY A 152 -4.46 -17.60 -0.16
CA GLY A 152 -4.71 -18.97 0.30
C GLY A 152 -4.63 -19.11 1.82
N ILE A 153 -5.12 -20.22 2.36
CA ILE A 153 -5.12 -20.56 3.81
C ILE A 153 -3.89 -21.35 4.24
#